data_AF-A0A9P7V371-F1
#
_entry.id   AF-A0A9P7V371-F1
#
_cell.length_a   1.000
_cell.length_b   1.000
_cell.length_c   1.000
_cell.angle_alpha   90.00
_cell.angle_beta   90.00
_cell.angle_gamma   90.00
#
_symmetry.space_group_name_H-M   'P 1'
#
loop_
_entity.id
_entity.type
_entity.pdbx_description
1 polymer ?
#
loop_
_entity_poly.entity_id
_entity_poly.type
_entity_poly.pdbx_seq_one_letter_code
_entity_poly.pdbx_strand_id
1 'polypeptide(L)'
;MPLLDDCTSEVEDEFDRISDDIDYTAINEHEWDIYESQAPPPSIPVLSRSNSTSYSDDDDYGNQDEQFFAELDELERKERETKSESHTSLTNFEEELCCPICFELVVYAHAVNPCGHTLCGSCGASWFLDNKKSSCPMCRSQAEPHRPMIPNVAVDGIVRKYINMNMNMMDDDEKLQKDFNAREWKWKLNERRVKDEFERRSRILSAPTFEGPLTWWMRVNRDQ
;
A
#
# COMPACT_ATOMS: atom_id res chain seq x y z
N MET A 1 -32.63 3.23 -42.22
CA MET A 1 -31.41 2.41 -42.38
C MET A 1 -30.56 3.00 -43.50
N PRO A 2 -29.22 2.96 -43.41
CA PRO A 2 -28.40 2.09 -42.53
C PRO A 2 -28.03 2.78 -41.20
N LEU A 3 -28.11 2.12 -40.04
CA LEU A 3 -27.26 1.04 -39.47
C LEU A 3 -25.96 1.65 -38.88
N LEU A 4 -25.85 1.76 -37.54
CA LEU A 4 -25.24 0.76 -36.65
C LEU A 4 -23.88 0.29 -37.16
N ASP A 5 -22.83 0.62 -36.41
CA ASP A 5 -21.74 -0.31 -36.11
C ASP A 5 -21.09 0.07 -34.78
N ASP A 6 -21.07 -0.93 -33.90
CA ASP A 6 -20.25 -1.05 -32.69
C ASP A 6 -18.78 -0.78 -33.00
N CYS A 7 -18.05 -0.21 -32.04
CA CYS A 7 -16.60 -0.38 -31.99
C CYS A 7 -16.19 -0.66 -30.55
N THR A 8 -16.53 -1.88 -30.11
CA THR A 8 -15.72 -2.65 -29.18
C THR A 8 -14.64 -3.37 -29.98
N SER A 9 -13.37 -3.02 -29.83
CA SER A 9 -12.26 -3.96 -30.04
C SER A 9 -10.92 -3.36 -29.61
N GLU A 10 -10.14 -4.21 -28.91
CA GLU A 10 -8.69 -4.29 -28.96
C GLU A 10 -7.87 -3.26 -28.16
N VAL A 11 -7.83 -3.47 -26.84
CA VAL A 11 -6.64 -3.21 -26.01
C VAL A 11 -6.05 -4.53 -25.56
N GLU A 12 -5.53 -5.33 -26.49
CA GLU A 12 -4.72 -6.50 -26.17
C GLU A 12 -3.49 -6.54 -27.09
N ASP A 13 -2.38 -7.00 -26.51
CA ASP A 13 -1.14 -7.44 -27.19
C ASP A 13 -0.03 -6.43 -27.51
N GLU A 14 0.47 -5.75 -26.48
CA GLU A 14 1.89 -5.35 -26.46
C GLU A 14 2.56 -5.57 -25.09
N PHE A 15 2.37 -6.75 -24.48
CA PHE A 15 3.17 -7.21 -23.34
C PHE A 15 3.69 -8.65 -23.48
N ASP A 16 3.77 -9.16 -24.71
CA ASP A 16 4.20 -10.55 -25.02
C ASP A 16 5.67 -10.66 -25.47
N ARG A 17 6.57 -9.84 -24.91
CA ARG A 17 8.03 -9.96 -25.21
C ARG A 17 8.94 -9.77 -24.01
N ILE A 18 8.68 -10.49 -22.93
CA ILE A 18 9.75 -10.88 -21.99
C ILE A 18 9.67 -12.40 -21.84
N SER A 19 10.77 -13.07 -22.18
CA SER A 19 10.94 -14.54 -22.24
C SER A 19 10.52 -15.22 -20.93
N ASP A 20 9.57 -16.16 -21.02
CA ASP A 20 9.15 -17.06 -19.92
C ASP A 20 10.15 -18.22 -19.67
N ASP A 21 11.46 -17.97 -19.79
CA ASP A 21 12.47 -19.00 -19.55
C ASP A 21 13.23 -18.77 -18.24
N ILE A 22 12.49 -18.66 -17.13
CA ILE A 22 13.07 -18.92 -15.80
C ILE A 22 12.65 -20.32 -15.38
N ASP A 23 13.60 -21.26 -15.54
CA ASP A 23 13.48 -22.64 -15.09
C ASP A 23 13.48 -22.71 -13.55
N TYR A 24 12.30 -22.79 -12.96
CA TYR A 24 12.11 -22.97 -11.51
C TYR A 24 12.36 -24.41 -11.03
N THR A 25 12.64 -25.37 -11.91
CA THR A 25 13.03 -26.74 -11.49
C THR A 25 14.50 -26.83 -11.06
N ALA A 26 15.26 -25.74 -11.20
CA ALA A 26 16.66 -25.65 -10.78
C ALA A 26 16.87 -25.23 -9.30
N ILE A 27 15.83 -25.22 -8.46
CA ILE A 27 15.98 -25.06 -7.00
C ILE A 27 15.89 -26.42 -6.31
N ASN A 28 17.00 -27.16 -6.44
CA ASN A 28 17.57 -28.14 -5.50
C ASN A 28 16.61 -29.01 -4.66
N GLU A 29 15.99 -30.02 -5.28
CA GLU A 29 15.40 -31.19 -4.58
C GLU A 29 16.45 -32.14 -3.97
N HIS A 30 17.76 -31.82 -4.02
CA HIS A 30 18.84 -32.77 -3.69
C HIS A 30 19.44 -32.60 -2.28
N GLU A 31 18.78 -31.91 -1.35
CA GLU A 31 19.31 -31.69 0.01
C GLU A 31 18.48 -32.33 1.15
N TRP A 32 17.26 -32.79 0.87
CA TRP A 32 16.45 -33.51 1.86
C TRP A 32 16.70 -35.04 1.89
N ASP A 33 17.14 -35.64 0.78
CA ASP A 33 17.41 -37.09 0.70
C ASP A 33 18.71 -37.55 1.38
N ILE A 34 19.61 -36.62 1.74
CA ILE A 34 20.88 -36.95 2.40
C ILE A 34 20.69 -37.12 3.92
N TYR A 35 19.68 -36.49 4.52
CA TYR A 35 19.44 -36.59 5.97
C TYR A 35 18.74 -37.90 6.38
N GLU A 36 18.00 -38.53 5.47
CA GLU A 36 17.20 -39.74 5.77
C GLU A 36 17.98 -41.06 5.56
N SER A 37 19.22 -41.03 5.05
CA SER A 37 19.98 -42.24 4.68
C SER A 37 21.11 -42.68 5.64
N GLN A 38 21.31 -42.03 6.80
CA GLN A 38 22.44 -42.36 7.71
C GLN A 38 22.12 -42.63 9.19
N ALA A 39 20.90 -43.01 9.57
CA ALA A 39 20.62 -43.52 10.92
C ALA A 39 20.01 -44.93 10.88
N PRO A 40 20.69 -45.98 11.39
CA PRO A 40 20.08 -47.31 11.51
C PRO A 40 19.03 -47.33 12.65
N PRO A 41 17.91 -48.06 12.50
CA PRO A 41 16.90 -48.18 13.55
C PRO A 41 17.39 -49.07 14.71
N PRO A 42 17.02 -48.77 15.98
CA PRO A 42 17.27 -49.68 17.09
C PRO A 42 16.39 -50.94 16.97
N SER A 43 17.03 -52.11 17.01
CA SER A 43 16.35 -53.40 17.01
C SER A 43 15.61 -53.64 18.33
N ILE A 44 14.28 -53.57 18.32
CA ILE A 44 13.46 -53.99 19.46
C ILE A 44 13.04 -55.46 19.26
N PRO A 45 13.25 -56.36 20.23
CA PRO A 45 12.95 -57.77 20.08
C PRO A 45 11.44 -58.01 20.09
N VAL A 46 10.95 -58.77 19.10
CA VAL A 46 9.56 -59.20 19.02
C VAL A 46 9.35 -60.35 20.02
N LEU A 47 8.77 -60.04 21.18
CA LEU A 47 8.23 -61.05 22.09
C LEU A 47 6.82 -61.43 21.64
N SER A 48 6.69 -62.66 21.13
CA SER A 48 5.41 -63.30 20.90
C SER A 48 4.70 -63.52 22.25
N ARG A 49 3.55 -62.88 22.43
CA ARG A 49 2.70 -63.13 23.59
C ARG A 49 1.27 -63.34 23.13
N SER A 50 0.95 -64.62 22.92
CA SER A 50 -0.41 -65.11 23.07
C SER A 50 -0.89 -64.79 24.49
N ASN A 51 -1.95 -64.01 24.61
CA ASN A 51 -2.92 -64.18 25.68
C ASN A 51 -4.22 -63.49 25.31
N SER A 52 -5.26 -64.31 25.22
CA SER A 52 -6.66 -63.93 25.32
C SER A 52 -6.89 -63.19 26.64
N THR A 53 -7.07 -61.88 26.56
CA THR A 53 -7.81 -61.12 27.55
C THR A 53 -8.99 -60.50 26.82
N SER A 54 -10.18 -61.00 27.16
CA SER A 54 -11.44 -60.34 26.85
C SER A 54 -11.36 -58.91 27.37
N TYR A 55 -11.15 -57.95 26.47
CA TYR A 55 -11.34 -56.54 26.79
C TYR A 55 -12.84 -56.35 27.01
N SER A 56 -13.19 -55.99 28.23
CA SER A 56 -14.53 -55.53 28.57
C SER A 56 -14.74 -54.18 27.88
N ASP A 57 -15.81 -54.08 27.11
CA ASP A 57 -16.29 -52.87 26.43
C ASP A 57 -16.79 -51.82 27.44
N ASP A 58 -15.93 -51.29 28.31
CA ASP A 58 -16.33 -50.30 29.33
C ASP A 58 -15.30 -49.15 29.48
N ASP A 59 -14.76 -48.62 28.37
CA ASP A 59 -13.94 -47.41 28.41
C ASP A 59 -14.81 -46.15 28.17
N ASP A 60 -15.45 -45.70 29.25
CA ASP A 60 -16.10 -44.38 29.45
C ASP A 60 -15.06 -43.24 29.52
N TYR A 61 -14.10 -43.21 28.58
CA TYR A 61 -13.03 -42.19 28.51
C TYR A 61 -13.04 -41.39 27.20
N GLY A 62 -14.12 -41.49 26.40
CA GLY A 62 -14.25 -40.82 25.10
C GLY A 62 -14.91 -39.44 25.09
N ASN A 63 -15.38 -38.93 26.24
CA ASN A 63 -16.23 -37.73 26.29
C ASN A 63 -15.48 -36.43 26.64
N GLN A 64 -14.36 -36.51 27.38
CA GLN A 64 -13.59 -35.32 27.78
C GLN A 64 -12.72 -34.76 26.66
N ASP A 65 -12.12 -35.64 25.84
CA ASP A 65 -11.29 -35.21 24.71
C ASP A 65 -12.13 -34.56 23.60
N GLU A 66 -13.31 -35.12 23.27
CA GLU A 66 -14.24 -34.51 22.30
C GLU A 66 -14.75 -33.13 22.75
N GLN A 67 -15.05 -32.95 24.04
CA GLN A 67 -15.44 -31.64 24.59
C GLN A 67 -14.28 -30.64 24.54
N PHE A 68 -13.05 -31.08 24.80
CA PHE A 68 -11.85 -30.23 24.74
C PHE A 68 -11.54 -29.78 23.30
N PHE A 69 -11.63 -30.69 22.33
CA PHE A 69 -11.45 -30.34 20.91
C PHE A 69 -12.56 -29.40 20.41
N ALA A 70 -13.81 -29.60 20.83
CA ALA A 70 -14.91 -28.69 20.49
C ALA A 70 -14.73 -27.28 21.10
N GLU A 71 -14.18 -27.19 22.32
CA GLU A 71 -13.89 -25.90 22.97
C GLU A 71 -12.73 -25.15 22.28
N LEU A 72 -11.70 -25.86 21.82
CA LEU A 72 -10.62 -25.28 21.01
C LEU A 72 -11.14 -24.76 19.66
N ASP A 73 -11.94 -25.55 18.95
CA ASP A 73 -12.51 -25.18 17.64
C ASP A 73 -13.41 -23.94 17.76
N GLU A 74 -14.18 -23.86 18.86
CA GLU A 74 -15.02 -22.70 19.19
C GLU A 74 -14.20 -21.45 19.54
N LEU A 75 -13.04 -21.58 20.21
CA LEU A 75 -12.12 -20.47 20.47
C LEU A 75 -11.47 -19.96 19.18
N GLU A 76 -11.00 -20.86 18.32
CA GLU A 76 -10.44 -20.51 17.01
C GLU A 76 -11.48 -19.84 16.09
N ARG A 77 -12.74 -20.30 16.13
CA ARG A 77 -13.86 -19.67 15.42
C ARG A 77 -14.09 -18.24 15.90
N LYS A 78 -14.14 -18.03 17.22
CA LYS A 78 -14.29 -16.68 17.81
C LYS A 78 -13.12 -15.77 17.45
N GLU A 79 -11.90 -16.28 17.48
CA GLU A 79 -10.72 -15.52 17.06
C GLU A 79 -10.84 -15.09 15.60
N ARG A 80 -11.25 -16.01 14.71
CA ARG A 80 -11.46 -15.71 13.28
C ARG A 80 -12.57 -14.69 13.03
N GLU A 81 -13.66 -14.77 13.78
CA GLU A 81 -14.77 -13.81 13.72
C GLU A 81 -14.32 -12.41 14.11
N THR A 82 -13.68 -12.27 15.28
CA THR A 82 -13.14 -10.98 15.74
C THR A 82 -12.10 -10.41 14.79
N LYS A 83 -11.25 -11.27 14.20
CA LYS A 83 -10.28 -10.89 13.19
C LYS A 83 -10.97 -10.37 11.92
N SER A 84 -12.02 -11.04 11.44
CA SER A 84 -12.77 -10.62 10.26
C SER A 84 -13.53 -9.29 10.48
N GLU A 85 -14.16 -9.10 11.63
CA GLU A 85 -14.87 -7.87 11.99
C GLU A 85 -13.91 -6.67 12.06
N SER A 86 -12.72 -6.90 12.64
CA SER A 86 -11.67 -5.88 12.69
C SER A 86 -11.12 -5.54 11.30
N HIS A 87 -10.98 -6.55 10.42
CA HIS A 87 -10.53 -6.36 9.04
C HIS A 87 -11.52 -5.53 8.24
N THR A 88 -12.82 -5.84 8.29
CA THR A 88 -13.87 -5.05 7.61
C THR A 88 -13.88 -3.59 8.07
N SER A 89 -13.55 -3.34 9.34
CA SER A 89 -13.47 -1.97 9.86
C SER A 89 -12.27 -1.20 9.30
N LEU A 90 -11.13 -1.88 9.10
CA LEU A 90 -9.92 -1.29 8.50
C LEU A 90 -10.09 -1.01 7.01
N THR A 91 -10.73 -1.91 6.26
CA THR A 91 -10.97 -1.72 4.81
C THR A 91 -11.82 -0.48 4.53
N ASN A 92 -12.82 -0.20 5.38
CA ASN A 92 -13.65 1.01 5.24
C ASN A 92 -12.87 2.30 5.46
N PHE A 93 -11.76 2.24 6.18
CA PHE A 93 -10.90 3.40 6.46
C PHE A 93 -9.86 3.64 5.36
N GLU A 94 -9.56 2.63 4.55
CA GLU A 94 -8.54 2.69 3.50
C GLU A 94 -8.84 3.79 2.46
N GLU A 95 -10.11 3.93 2.06
CA GLU A 95 -10.54 4.91 1.06
C GLU A 95 -10.19 6.35 1.48
N GLU A 96 -10.26 6.66 2.77
CA GLU A 96 -9.92 7.99 3.31
C GLU A 96 -8.41 8.27 3.32
N LEU A 97 -7.60 7.22 3.25
CA LEU A 97 -6.13 7.28 3.23
C LEU A 97 -5.56 7.27 1.81
N CYS A 98 -6.40 7.08 0.79
CA CYS A 98 -5.99 7.04 -0.59
C CYS A 98 -5.83 8.43 -1.21
N CYS A 99 -4.81 8.56 -2.06
CA CYS A 99 -4.56 9.77 -2.81
C CYS A 99 -5.58 9.89 -3.97
N PRO A 100 -6.28 11.02 -4.14
CA PRO A 100 -7.28 11.20 -5.19
C PRO A 100 -6.68 11.31 -6.62
N ILE A 101 -5.34 11.32 -6.75
CA ILE A 101 -4.66 11.36 -8.06
C ILE A 101 -4.27 9.96 -8.51
N CYS A 102 -3.66 9.17 -7.64
CA CYS A 102 -3.15 7.84 -7.99
C CYS A 102 -4.02 6.69 -7.46
N PHE A 103 -5.02 6.98 -6.63
CA PHE A 103 -5.95 6.02 -6.01
C PHE A 103 -5.29 4.96 -5.11
N GLU A 104 -4.04 5.23 -4.70
CA GLU A 104 -3.26 4.40 -3.79
C GLU A 104 -3.09 5.10 -2.44
N LEU A 105 -2.75 4.36 -1.39
CA LEU A 105 -2.40 4.92 -0.08
C LEU A 105 -1.47 6.12 -0.22
N VAL A 106 -1.77 7.18 0.54
CA VAL A 106 -1.02 8.42 0.46
C VAL A 106 0.40 8.22 1.01
N VAL A 107 1.40 8.69 0.27
CA VAL A 107 2.82 8.57 0.63
C VAL A 107 3.40 9.96 0.73
N TYR A 108 4.00 10.28 1.87
CA TYR A 108 4.44 11.64 2.19
C TYR A 108 3.30 12.63 2.00
N ALA A 109 2.26 12.48 2.81
CA ALA A 109 1.02 13.24 2.75
C ALA A 109 1.30 14.75 2.74
N HIS A 110 0.69 15.45 1.79
CA HIS A 110 0.74 16.91 1.69
C HIS A 110 -0.67 17.47 1.53
N ALA A 111 -1.03 18.41 2.40
CA ALA A 111 -2.28 19.15 2.30
C ALA A 111 -2.13 20.32 1.33
N VAL A 112 -3.10 20.50 0.43
CA VAL A 112 -3.18 21.66 -0.47
C VAL A 112 -3.60 22.89 0.33
N ASN A 113 -2.83 23.97 0.24
CA ASN A 113 -3.07 25.21 0.94
C ASN A 113 -3.95 26.15 0.09
N PRO A 114 -5.10 26.68 0.58
CA PRO A 114 -5.62 26.59 1.95
C PRO A 114 -6.70 25.53 2.18
N CYS A 115 -7.14 24.79 1.17
CA CYS A 115 -8.33 23.95 1.28
C CYS A 115 -8.16 22.67 2.12
N GLY A 116 -6.93 22.23 2.42
CA GLY A 116 -6.64 21.09 3.29
C GLY A 116 -6.69 19.71 2.63
N HIS A 117 -7.16 19.61 1.38
CA HIS A 117 -7.20 18.36 0.63
C HIS A 117 -5.82 17.70 0.53
N THR A 118 -5.72 16.42 0.91
CA THR A 118 -4.43 15.72 1.06
C THR A 118 -4.10 14.88 -0.19
N LEU A 119 -2.84 14.92 -0.62
CA LEU A 119 -2.28 14.22 -1.77
C LEU A 119 -0.95 13.56 -1.40
N CYS A 120 -0.46 12.63 -2.22
CA CYS A 120 0.95 12.20 -2.11
C CYS A 120 1.86 13.38 -2.41
N GLY A 121 3.04 13.41 -1.77
CA GLY A 121 4.06 14.41 -2.05
C GLY A 121 4.41 14.43 -3.55
N SER A 122 4.62 13.26 -4.15
CA SER A 122 4.98 13.13 -5.57
C SER A 122 3.85 13.56 -6.51
N CYS A 123 2.62 13.11 -6.27
CA CYS A 123 1.45 13.47 -7.07
C CYS A 123 1.19 14.98 -7.02
N GLY A 124 1.25 15.57 -5.82
CA GLY A 124 1.09 16.99 -5.63
C GLY A 124 2.23 17.80 -6.25
N ALA A 125 3.49 17.37 -6.10
CA ALA A 125 4.63 17.99 -6.75
C ALA A 125 4.47 18.00 -8.27
N SER A 126 4.09 16.87 -8.88
CA SER A 126 3.87 16.80 -10.32
C SER A 126 2.73 17.70 -10.79
N TRP A 127 1.63 17.75 -10.02
CA TRP A 127 0.50 18.62 -10.32
C TRP A 127 0.88 20.12 -10.34
N PHE A 128 1.59 20.59 -9.31
CA PHE A 128 1.92 22.01 -9.20
C PHE A 128 3.17 22.40 -10.01
N LEU A 129 4.19 21.55 -10.09
CA LEU A 129 5.48 21.88 -10.72
C LEU A 129 5.52 21.47 -12.19
N ASP A 130 5.22 20.20 -12.49
CA ASP A 130 5.35 19.67 -13.85
C ASP A 130 4.17 20.16 -14.72
N ASN A 131 2.95 19.97 -14.21
CA ASN A 131 1.71 20.36 -14.90
C ASN A 131 1.38 21.86 -14.74
N LYS A 132 2.16 22.58 -13.93
CA LYS A 132 2.04 24.03 -13.68
C LYS A 132 0.63 24.47 -13.28
N LYS A 133 -0.15 23.59 -12.64
CA LYS A 133 -1.48 23.91 -12.15
C LYS A 133 -1.38 24.82 -10.92
N SER A 134 -2.43 25.58 -10.68
CA SER A 134 -2.51 26.53 -9.55
C SER A 134 -3.76 26.32 -8.69
N SER A 135 -4.53 25.25 -8.94
CA SER A 135 -5.74 24.91 -8.19
C SER A 135 -5.64 23.51 -7.58
N CYS A 136 -6.43 23.23 -6.56
CA CYS A 136 -6.56 21.91 -5.97
C CYS A 136 -7.17 20.91 -6.98
N PRO A 137 -6.60 19.70 -7.16
CA PRO A 137 -7.17 18.68 -8.04
C PRO A 137 -8.53 18.14 -7.56
N MET A 138 -8.80 18.21 -6.24
CA MET A 138 -10.07 17.75 -5.65
C MET A 138 -11.18 18.79 -5.79
N CYS A 139 -10.99 19.96 -5.17
CA CYS A 139 -12.05 20.97 -5.04
C CYS A 139 -11.90 22.16 -5.98
N ARG A 140 -10.83 22.22 -6.79
CA ARG A 140 -10.52 23.31 -7.72
C ARG A 140 -10.30 24.68 -7.08
N SER A 141 -10.32 24.79 -5.75
CA SER A 141 -9.96 26.01 -5.04
C SER A 141 -8.54 26.46 -5.42
N GLN A 142 -8.35 27.77 -5.54
CA GLN A 142 -7.06 28.38 -5.84
C GLN A 142 -6.05 28.03 -4.74
N ALA A 143 -4.92 27.46 -5.13
CA ALA A 143 -3.84 27.14 -4.20
C ALA A 143 -2.97 28.39 -3.94
N GLU A 144 -2.41 28.46 -2.74
CA GLU A 144 -1.48 29.51 -2.34
C GLU A 144 -0.25 29.54 -3.27
N PRO A 145 0.03 30.63 -4.01
CA PRO A 145 1.02 30.64 -5.09
C PRO A 145 2.45 30.32 -4.64
N HIS A 146 2.83 30.74 -3.43
CA HIS A 146 4.19 30.58 -2.89
C HIS A 146 4.40 29.23 -2.23
N ARG A 147 3.36 28.70 -1.60
CA ARG A 147 3.39 27.43 -0.85
C ARG A 147 2.09 26.67 -1.04
N PRO A 148 1.89 26.06 -2.23
CA PRO A 148 0.62 25.41 -2.57
C PRO A 148 0.39 24.11 -1.81
N MET A 149 1.44 23.53 -1.22
CA MET A 149 1.36 22.29 -0.45
C MET A 149 2.13 22.39 0.87
N ILE A 150 1.60 21.76 1.91
CA ILE A 150 2.16 21.72 3.25
C ILE A 150 2.24 20.24 3.70
N PRO A 151 3.39 19.74 4.20
CA PRO A 151 3.48 18.38 4.72
C PRO A 151 2.44 18.14 5.82
N ASN A 152 1.71 17.02 5.70
CA ASN A 152 0.71 16.57 6.66
C ASN A 152 1.24 15.33 7.42
N VAL A 153 2.15 15.59 8.37
CA VAL A 153 2.82 14.53 9.14
C VAL A 153 1.87 13.67 9.97
N ALA A 154 0.69 14.20 10.29
CA ALA A 154 -0.32 13.45 11.03
C ALA A 154 -0.92 12.32 10.17
N VAL A 155 -1.29 12.64 8.92
CA VAL A 155 -1.80 11.63 7.98
C VAL A 155 -0.72 10.60 7.64
N ASP A 156 0.54 11.01 7.45
CA ASP A 156 1.65 10.05 7.27
C ASP A 156 1.76 9.07 8.44
N GLY A 157 1.62 9.56 9.68
CA GLY A 157 1.64 8.74 10.88
C GLY A 157 0.46 7.77 10.94
N ILE A 158 -0.71 8.18 10.45
CA ILE A 158 -1.91 7.33 10.38
C ILE A 158 -1.72 6.24 9.33
N VAL A 159 -1.27 6.57 8.11
CA VAL A 159 -1.06 5.58 7.04
C VAL A 159 -0.03 4.53 7.42
N ARG A 160 1.09 4.93 8.06
CA ARG A 160 2.07 3.94 8.54
C ARG A 160 1.49 2.98 9.58
N LYS A 161 0.64 3.49 10.48
CA LYS A 161 -0.04 2.64 11.47
C LYS A 161 -1.05 1.71 10.79
N TYR A 162 -1.78 2.20 9.80
CA TYR A 162 -2.70 1.41 9.00
C TYR A 162 -1.99 0.21 8.37
N ILE A 163 -0.88 0.46 7.66
CA ILE A 163 -0.10 -0.61 7.01
C ILE A 163 0.39 -1.63 8.05
N ASN A 164 0.94 -1.17 9.18
CA ASN A 164 1.42 -2.06 10.23
C ASN A 164 0.30 -2.90 10.86
N MET A 165 -0.91 -2.34 11.00
CA MET A 165 -2.08 -3.05 11.55
C MET A 165 -2.64 -4.06 10.56
N ASN A 166 -2.76 -3.69 9.28
CA ASN A 166 -3.23 -4.58 8.22
C ASN A 166 -2.31 -5.80 8.08
N MET A 167 -1.00 -5.59 8.23
CA MET A 167 0.01 -6.64 8.14
C MET A 167 -0.06 -7.71 9.21
N ASN A 168 -0.61 -7.41 10.39
CA ASN A 168 -0.81 -8.43 11.42
C ASN A 168 -2.01 -9.33 11.11
N MET A 169 -2.83 -8.98 10.12
CA MET A 169 -4.10 -9.64 9.83
C MET A 169 -4.06 -10.54 8.60
N MET A 170 -3.24 -10.25 7.59
CA MET A 170 -3.18 -10.97 6.30
C MET A 170 -1.74 -11.35 5.91
N ASP A 171 -1.50 -12.62 5.57
CA ASP A 171 -0.18 -13.11 5.10
C ASP A 171 0.19 -12.62 3.67
N ASP A 172 -0.74 -12.04 2.93
CA ASP A 172 -0.58 -11.66 1.50
C ASP A 172 -0.23 -10.17 1.26
N ASP A 173 -0.05 -9.37 2.30
CA ASP A 173 0.08 -7.90 2.19
C ASP A 173 1.54 -7.41 2.07
N GLU A 174 2.50 -8.32 1.88
CA GLU A 174 3.92 -7.98 1.67
C GLU A 174 4.11 -7.05 0.47
N LYS A 175 3.28 -7.21 -0.57
CA LYS A 175 3.28 -6.36 -1.76
C LYS A 175 2.93 -4.91 -1.42
N LEU A 176 1.87 -4.68 -0.64
CA LEU A 176 1.43 -3.34 -0.25
C LEU A 176 2.55 -2.59 0.49
N GLN A 177 3.20 -3.28 1.43
CA GLN A 177 4.31 -2.72 2.20
C GLN A 177 5.52 -2.40 1.30
N LYS A 178 5.87 -3.30 0.38
CA LYS A 178 6.96 -3.09 -0.60
C LYS A 178 6.67 -1.89 -1.50
N ASP A 179 5.45 -1.79 -2.03
CA ASP A 179 5.05 -0.70 -2.93
C ASP A 179 5.01 0.65 -2.20
N PHE A 180 4.50 0.68 -0.97
CA PHE A 180 4.53 1.86 -0.12
C PHE A 180 5.97 2.33 0.14
N ASN A 181 6.86 1.42 0.53
CA ASN A 181 8.27 1.71 0.81
C ASN A 181 9.02 2.18 -0.44
N ALA A 182 8.74 1.58 -1.60
CA ALA A 182 9.32 1.99 -2.87
C ALA A 182 8.93 3.42 -3.23
N ARG A 183 7.65 3.78 -3.06
CA ARG A 183 7.14 5.14 -3.27
C ARG A 183 7.74 6.12 -2.26
N GLU A 184 7.89 5.72 -1.00
CA GLU A 184 8.50 6.51 0.06
C GLU A 184 9.97 6.82 -0.27
N TRP A 185 10.73 5.80 -0.69
CA TRP A 185 12.11 5.95 -1.13
C TRP A 185 12.21 6.92 -2.31
N LYS A 186 11.39 6.71 -3.35
CA LYS A 186 11.40 7.55 -4.54
C LYS A 186 11.15 9.03 -4.19
N TRP A 187 10.25 9.30 -3.24
CA TRP A 187 10.05 10.66 -2.73
C TRP A 187 11.30 11.19 -2.03
N LYS A 188 11.89 10.45 -1.09
CA LYS A 188 13.10 10.87 -0.35
C LYS A 188 14.25 11.30 -1.27
N LEU A 189 14.46 10.57 -2.37
CA LEU A 189 15.47 10.93 -3.36
C LEU A 189 15.18 12.26 -4.07
N ASN A 190 13.90 12.56 -4.28
CA ASN A 190 13.44 13.69 -5.08
C ASN A 190 13.03 14.92 -4.25
N GLU A 191 12.84 14.77 -2.95
CA GLU A 191 12.28 15.79 -2.05
C GLU A 191 13.07 17.10 -2.07
N ARG A 192 14.41 17.02 -2.05
CA ARG A 192 15.27 18.19 -2.13
C ARG A 192 15.03 18.98 -3.42
N ARG A 193 15.01 18.29 -4.57
CA ARG A 193 14.74 18.92 -5.88
C ARG A 193 13.39 19.63 -5.88
N VAL A 194 12.35 18.97 -5.36
CA VAL A 194 10.99 19.52 -5.29
C VAL A 194 10.95 20.76 -4.41
N LYS A 195 11.60 20.73 -3.25
CA LYS A 195 11.69 21.87 -2.34
C LYS A 195 12.39 23.07 -2.99
N ASP A 196 13.52 22.84 -3.64
CA ASP A 196 14.27 23.88 -4.34
C ASP A 196 13.46 24.46 -5.51
N GLU A 197 12.64 23.64 -6.18
CA GLU A 197 11.73 24.08 -7.25
C GLU A 197 10.61 24.99 -6.77
N PHE A 198 9.94 24.63 -5.68
CA PHE A 198 8.95 25.51 -5.07
C PHE A 198 9.57 26.83 -4.59
N GLU A 199 10.75 26.79 -3.96
CA GLU A 199 11.44 27.99 -3.50
C GLU A 199 11.86 28.91 -4.65
N ARG A 200 12.38 28.34 -5.74
CA ARG A 200 12.70 29.10 -6.96
C ARG A 200 11.45 29.74 -7.55
N ARG A 201 10.35 28.98 -7.68
CA ARG A 201 9.08 29.51 -8.19
C ARG A 201 8.54 30.63 -7.30
N SER A 202 8.61 30.48 -5.98
CA SER A 202 8.22 31.52 -5.03
C SER A 202 9.06 32.79 -5.18
N ARG A 203 10.38 32.66 -5.39
CA ARG A 203 11.27 33.81 -5.68
C ARG A 203 10.90 34.53 -6.97
N ILE A 204 10.54 33.80 -8.02
CA ILE A 204 10.09 34.40 -9.28
C ILE A 204 8.78 35.16 -9.08
N LEU A 205 7.82 34.60 -8.35
CA LEU A 205 6.53 35.24 -8.08
C LEU A 205 6.64 36.47 -7.17
N SER A 206 7.64 36.52 -6.30
CA SER A 206 7.92 37.66 -5.42
C SER A 206 8.88 38.69 -6.01
N ALA A 207 9.41 38.45 -7.22
CA ALA A 207 10.30 39.40 -7.88
C ALA A 207 9.55 40.70 -8.19
N PRO A 208 10.13 41.88 -7.92
CA PRO A 208 9.50 43.15 -8.27
C PRO A 208 9.26 43.18 -9.78
N THR A 209 8.01 43.40 -10.19
CA THR A 209 7.72 43.70 -11.59
C THR A 209 8.41 45.03 -11.91
N PHE A 210 9.45 45.00 -12.75
CA PHE A 210 10.08 46.22 -13.23
C PHE A 210 9.04 47.01 -14.01
N GLU A 211 8.45 48.01 -13.35
CA GLU A 211 7.66 49.02 -14.02
C GLU A 211 8.62 49.78 -14.93
N GLY A 212 8.50 49.55 -16.25
CA GLY A 212 9.31 50.24 -17.23
C GLY A 212 9.20 51.76 -17.10
N PRO A 213 10.15 52.52 -17.66
CA PRO A 213 10.19 53.98 -17.55
C PRO A 213 8.86 54.67 -17.91
N LEU A 214 8.11 54.08 -18.86
CA LEU A 214 6.81 54.57 -19.31
C LEU A 214 5.70 54.38 -18.26
N THR A 215 5.62 53.23 -17.58
CA THR A 215 4.57 53.00 -16.56
C THR A 215 4.82 53.82 -15.31
N TRP A 216 6.08 54.06 -14.96
CA TRP A 216 6.47 54.99 -13.90
C TRP A 216 6.12 56.44 -14.27
N TRP A 217 6.48 56.90 -15.48
CA TRP A 217 6.16 58.25 -15.94
C TRP A 217 4.65 58.51 -16.05
N MET A 218 3.87 57.52 -16.50
CA MET A 218 2.40 57.57 -16.55
C MET A 218 1.71 57.56 -15.19
N ARG A 219 2.40 57.13 -14.12
CA ARG A 219 1.91 57.22 -12.74
C ARG A 219 2.25 58.58 -12.13
N VAL A 220 3.48 59.06 -12.33
CA VAL A 220 3.97 60.32 -11.75
C VAL A 220 3.28 61.56 -12.36
N ASN A 221 2.86 61.50 -13.64
CA ASN A 221 2.22 62.63 -14.32
C ASN A 221 0.70 62.53 -14.44
N ARG A 222 0.05 61.66 -13.65
CA ARG A 222 -1.42 61.54 -13.63
C ARG A 222 -2.08 62.47 -12.61
N ASP A 223 -1.31 62.98 -11.67
CA ASP A 223 -1.76 63.84 -10.56
C ASP A 223 -1.36 65.32 -10.77
N GLN A 224 -1.01 65.72 -12.00
CA GLN A 224 -0.83 67.12 -12.43
C GLN A 224 -1.91 67.49 -13.45
#